data_AF-X1RQN7-F1
#
_entry.id   AF-X1RQN7-F1
#
_cell.length_a   1.000
_cell.length_b   1.000
_cell.length_c   1.000
_cell.angle_alpha   90.00
_cell.angle_beta   90.00
_cell.angle_gamma   90.00
#
_symmetry.space_group_name_H-M   'P 1'
#
loop_
_entity.id
_entity.type
_entity.pdbx_description
1 polymer ?
#
loop_
_entity_poly.entity_id
_entity_poly.type
_entity_poly.pdbx_seq_one_letter_code
_entity_poly.pdbx_strand_id
1 'polypeptide(L)'
;ANKKSLENALSCLLPTLWLADGVFDYEGHLSANTYGPFVTQALRGDMELNASDGRIYRFGALAKIFEFINVAEFLRFKFPDLDTEGFPYKKISANWHLDNGKLK
;
A
#
# COMPACT_ATOMS: atom_id res chain seq x y z
N ALA A 1 10.08 4.11 -17.75
CA ALA A 1 9.49 3.78 -16.44
C ALA A 1 10.20 2.56 -15.86
N ASN A 2 10.83 2.70 -14.69
CA ASN A 2 11.58 1.62 -14.02
C ASN A 2 10.60 0.76 -13.21
N LYS A 3 10.12 -0.35 -13.77
CA LYS A 3 9.22 -1.26 -13.07
C LYS A 3 10.02 -2.07 -12.02
N LYS A 4 9.64 -2.00 -10.74
CA LYS A 4 10.27 -2.78 -9.65
C LYS A 4 9.22 -3.64 -8.93
N SER A 5 9.68 -4.68 -8.23
CA SER A 5 8.82 -5.58 -7.45
C SER A 5 8.37 -4.91 -6.15
N LEU A 6 7.06 -4.85 -5.92
CA LEU A 6 6.45 -4.24 -4.72
C LEU A 6 6.87 -4.97 -3.44
N GLU A 7 7.05 -6.28 -3.55
CA GLU A 7 7.55 -7.14 -2.47
C GLU A 7 8.89 -6.64 -1.92
N ASN A 8 9.80 -6.16 -2.79
CA ASN A 8 11.11 -5.66 -2.37
C ASN A 8 11.03 -4.30 -1.65
N ALA A 9 10.07 -3.46 -1.99
CA ALA A 9 9.84 -2.20 -1.29
C ALA A 9 9.18 -2.45 0.07
N LEU A 10 8.21 -3.37 0.12
CA LEU A 10 7.49 -3.72 1.34
C LEU A 10 8.35 -4.51 2.32
N SER A 11 9.25 -5.37 1.87
CA SER A 11 10.14 -6.15 2.74
C SER A 11 11.12 -5.26 3.54
N CYS A 12 11.62 -4.19 2.93
CA CYS A 12 12.45 -3.19 3.61
C CYS A 12 11.69 -2.39 4.66
N LEU A 13 10.40 -2.09 4.43
CA LEU A 13 9.61 -1.26 5.32
C LEU A 13 8.92 -2.09 6.42
N LEU A 14 8.56 -3.33 6.14
CA LEU A 14 7.69 -4.17 6.96
C LEU A 14 8.08 -5.66 6.82
N PRO A 15 9.11 -6.14 7.52
CA PRO A 15 9.73 -7.46 7.29
C PRO A 15 8.83 -8.70 7.50
N THR A 16 7.59 -8.52 7.96
CA THR A 16 6.64 -9.60 8.33
C THR A 16 5.27 -9.46 7.67
N LEU A 17 5.13 -8.61 6.66
CA LEU A 17 3.82 -8.23 6.11
C LEU A 17 3.68 -8.67 4.65
N TRP A 18 3.32 -9.93 4.43
CA TRP A 18 2.79 -10.40 3.14
C TRP A 18 1.37 -9.86 2.95
N LEU A 19 1.21 -8.54 2.84
CA LEU A 19 -0.11 -7.90 2.72
C LEU A 19 -0.64 -8.00 1.31
N ALA A 20 0.22 -7.72 0.33
CA ALA A 20 -0.15 -7.67 -1.07
C ALA A 20 1.06 -7.87 -1.97
N ASP A 21 0.83 -8.47 -3.14
CA ASP A 21 1.76 -8.46 -4.27
C ASP A 21 1.22 -7.60 -5.41
N GLY A 22 2.02 -7.40 -6.46
CA GLY A 22 1.63 -6.69 -7.68
C GLY A 22 2.78 -5.92 -8.31
N VAL A 23 2.56 -5.42 -9.52
CA VAL A 23 3.48 -4.46 -10.17
C VAL A 23 3.18 -3.09 -9.60
N PHE A 24 4.19 -2.35 -9.17
CA PHE A 24 3.99 -1.01 -8.63
C PHE A 24 4.90 0.03 -9.28
N ASP A 25 4.43 1.26 -9.23
CA ASP A 25 5.15 2.47 -9.54
C ASP A 25 4.89 3.51 -8.46
N TYR A 26 5.86 4.38 -8.21
CA TYR A 26 5.72 5.45 -7.23
C TYR A 26 6.40 6.70 -7.73
N GLU A 27 5.81 7.84 -7.41
CA GLU A 27 6.35 9.15 -7.71
C GLU A 27 6.25 10.02 -6.45
N GLY A 28 7.21 10.90 -6.24
CA GLY A 28 7.18 11.76 -5.06
C GLY A 28 8.22 12.84 -5.08
N HIS A 29 7.85 13.98 -4.51
CA HIS A 29 8.72 15.13 -4.34
C HIS A 29 8.93 15.36 -2.84
N LEU A 30 10.05 14.85 -2.33
CA LEU A 30 10.43 15.03 -0.93
C LEU A 30 11.54 16.07 -0.81
N SER A 31 11.42 16.92 0.19
CA SER A 31 12.42 17.93 0.54
C SER A 31 12.68 17.91 2.05
N ALA A 32 13.88 18.31 2.45
CA ALA A 32 14.23 18.51 3.86
C ALA A 32 15.05 19.78 3.99
N ASN A 33 14.65 20.67 4.90
CA ASN A 33 15.38 21.90 5.20
C ASN A 33 16.27 21.75 6.45
N THR A 34 17.10 20.71 6.45
CA THR A 34 18.07 20.44 7.52
C THR A 34 19.20 19.55 7.00
N TYR A 35 20.29 19.48 7.76
CA TYR A 35 21.44 18.62 7.47
C TYR A 35 21.77 17.75 8.68
N GLY A 36 22.40 16.59 8.44
CA GLY A 36 22.83 15.68 9.50
C GLY A 36 21.74 14.74 10.00
N PRO A 37 21.77 14.30 11.27
CA PRO A 37 20.99 13.15 11.74
C PRO A 37 19.47 13.37 11.78
N PHE A 38 18.99 14.60 11.59
CA PHE A 38 17.58 14.97 11.69
C PHE A 38 16.85 15.05 10.34
N VAL A 39 17.51 14.71 9.23
CA VAL A 39 16.93 14.82 7.87
C VAL A 39 15.60 14.09 7.75
N THR A 40 15.47 12.89 8.31
CA THR A 40 14.22 12.11 8.27
C THR A 40 13.06 12.82 8.94
N GLN A 41 13.31 13.56 10.02
CA GLN A 41 12.30 14.30 10.81
C GLN A 41 11.93 15.63 10.16
N ALA A 42 12.72 16.11 9.20
CA ALA A 42 12.45 17.33 8.45
C ALA A 42 11.88 17.05 7.05
N LEU A 43 11.71 15.77 6.67
CA LEU A 43 11.12 15.41 5.39
C LEU A 43 9.70 15.95 5.29
N ARG A 44 9.44 16.63 4.17
CA ARG A 44 8.15 17.14 3.79
C ARG A 44 7.93 16.96 2.29
N GLY A 45 6.70 16.66 1.91
CA GLY A 45 6.30 16.58 0.51
C GLY A 45 5.28 15.49 0.26
N ASP A 46 4.96 15.31 -1.01
CA ASP A 46 3.89 14.43 -1.45
C ASP A 46 4.46 13.20 -2.15
N MET A 47 3.79 12.06 -1.96
CA MET A 47 4.10 10.81 -2.63
C MET A 47 2.83 10.15 -3.12
N GLU A 48 2.90 9.58 -4.31
CA GLU A 48 1.87 8.75 -4.92
C GLU A 48 2.43 7.36 -5.17
N LEU A 49 1.64 6.34 -4.87
CA LEU A 49 1.91 4.95 -5.23
C LEU A 49 0.73 4.39 -6.01
N ASN A 50 1.03 3.73 -7.11
CA ASN A 50 0.10 2.96 -7.90
C ASN A 50 0.58 1.51 -7.97
N ALA A 51 -0.28 0.57 -7.62
CA ALA A 51 -0.03 -0.86 -7.81
C ALA A 51 -1.12 -1.47 -8.71
N SER A 52 -0.75 -2.43 -9.54
CA SER A 52 -1.63 -3.08 -10.51
C SER A 52 -1.39 -4.58 -10.60
N ASP A 53 -2.45 -5.30 -11.00
CA ASP A 53 -2.44 -6.73 -11.27
C ASP A 53 -1.79 -7.56 -10.15
N GLY A 54 -2.35 -7.44 -8.95
CA GLY A 54 -1.84 -8.11 -7.75
C GLY A 54 -2.93 -8.73 -6.91
N ARG A 55 -2.55 -9.23 -5.73
CA ARG A 55 -3.43 -9.89 -4.76
C ARG A 55 -3.15 -9.41 -3.35
N ILE A 56 -4.19 -9.30 -2.53
CA ILE A 56 -4.12 -8.98 -1.10
C ILE A 56 -4.34 -10.26 -0.29
N TYR A 57 -3.38 -10.62 0.58
CA TYR A 57 -3.34 -11.92 1.26
C TYR A 57 -3.82 -11.90 2.72
N ARG A 58 -4.09 -10.72 3.30
CA ARG A 58 -4.51 -10.61 4.72
C ARG A 58 -5.88 -9.97 4.87
N PHE A 59 -6.83 -10.74 5.41
CA PHE A 59 -8.21 -10.33 5.75
C PHE A 59 -8.32 -8.99 6.49
N GLY A 60 -7.35 -8.64 7.35
CA GLY A 60 -7.43 -7.45 8.20
C GLY A 60 -7.49 -6.11 7.44
N ALA A 61 -6.91 -6.03 6.23
CA ALA A 61 -6.98 -4.82 5.41
C ALA A 61 -8.34 -4.69 4.69
N LEU A 62 -8.93 -5.80 4.30
CA LEU A 62 -10.17 -5.83 3.53
C LEU A 62 -11.43 -5.83 4.38
N ALA A 63 -11.39 -6.39 5.60
CA ALA A 63 -12.51 -6.33 6.54
C ALA A 63 -12.98 -4.89 6.79
N LYS A 64 -12.04 -3.93 6.92
CA LYS A 64 -12.36 -2.50 7.05
C LYS A 64 -12.92 -1.85 5.77
N ILE A 65 -12.53 -2.32 4.59
CA ILE A 65 -13.09 -1.85 3.31
C ILE A 65 -14.53 -2.38 3.14
N PHE A 66 -14.77 -3.63 3.56
CA PHE A 66 -16.09 -4.26 3.53
C PHE A 66 -17.04 -3.77 4.63
N GLU A 67 -16.57 -3.10 5.68
CA GLU A 67 -17.45 -2.41 6.64
C GLU A 67 -18.27 -1.28 5.99
N PHE A 68 -17.77 -0.67 4.91
CA PHE A 68 -18.43 0.44 4.21
C PHE A 68 -19.32 0.02 3.04
N ILE A 69 -19.23 -1.23 2.57
CA ILE A 69 -20.01 -1.75 1.42
C ILE A 69 -21.00 -2.78 1.96
N ASN A 70 -22.28 -2.70 1.57
CA ASN A 70 -23.32 -3.61 2.04
C ASN A 70 -22.99 -5.07 1.63
N VAL A 71 -22.41 -5.83 2.56
CA VAL A 71 -21.82 -7.17 2.38
C VAL A 71 -22.82 -8.20 1.84
N ALA A 72 -24.13 -7.93 1.97
CA ALA A 72 -25.22 -8.82 1.56
C ALA A 72 -25.27 -9.14 0.05
N GLU A 73 -24.79 -8.25 -0.81
CA GLU A 73 -24.80 -8.46 -2.27
C GLU A 73 -23.55 -9.21 -2.76
N PHE A 74 -22.43 -9.08 -2.05
CA PHE A 74 -21.14 -9.69 -2.39
C PHE A 74 -21.04 -11.17 -1.96
N LEU A 75 -21.76 -11.58 -0.91
CA LEU A 75 -21.83 -12.96 -0.42
C LEU A 75 -22.40 -13.98 -1.43
N ARG A 76 -22.98 -13.52 -2.54
CA ARG A 76 -23.49 -14.38 -3.63
C ARG A 76 -22.38 -14.89 -4.55
N PHE A 77 -21.23 -14.24 -4.58
CA PHE A 77 -20.05 -14.75 -5.25
C PHE A 77 -19.30 -15.65 -4.27
N LYS A 78 -19.11 -16.92 -4.61
CA LYS A 78 -18.26 -17.84 -3.85
C LYS A 78 -16.94 -17.14 -3.54
N PHE A 79 -16.70 -16.89 -2.26
CA PHE A 79 -15.43 -16.35 -1.83
C PHE A 79 -14.34 -17.38 -2.19
N PRO A 80 -13.32 -17.02 -2.99
CA PRO A 80 -12.11 -17.83 -3.06
C PRO A 80 -11.59 -18.00 -1.64
N ASP A 81 -10.95 -19.12 -1.33
CA ASP A 81 -10.37 -19.30 0.01
C ASP A 81 -9.39 -18.15 0.28
N LEU A 82 -9.80 -17.24 1.14
CA LEU A 82 -9.15 -15.93 1.28
C LEU A 82 -7.87 -16.01 2.11
N ASP A 83 -7.74 -17.06 2.91
CA ASP A 83 -6.54 -17.35 3.69
C ASP A 83 -5.42 -17.94 2.83
N THR A 84 -5.76 -18.61 1.72
CA THR A 84 -4.79 -19.31 0.86
C THR A 84 -4.63 -18.68 -0.52
N GLU A 85 -5.72 -18.20 -1.12
CA GLU A 85 -5.70 -17.59 -2.44
C GLU A 85 -5.53 -16.06 -2.34
N GLY A 86 -6.21 -15.38 -1.42
CA GLY A 86 -6.18 -13.92 -1.33
C GLY A 86 -6.97 -13.22 -2.45
N PHE A 87 -7.16 -11.91 -2.31
CA PHE A 87 -8.06 -11.10 -3.13
C PHE A 87 -7.36 -10.46 -4.32
N PRO A 88 -7.72 -10.79 -5.56
CA PRO A 88 -7.16 -10.12 -6.72
C PRO A 88 -7.64 -8.67 -6.82
N TYR A 89 -6.75 -7.78 -7.21
CA TYR A 89 -7.07 -6.38 -7.51
C TYR A 89 -6.50 -5.98 -8.87
N LYS A 90 -7.16 -5.02 -9.52
CA LYS A 90 -6.68 -4.43 -10.78
C LYS A 90 -5.85 -3.18 -10.58
N LYS A 91 -6.24 -2.34 -9.62
CA LYS A 91 -5.51 -1.13 -9.27
C LYS A 91 -5.68 -0.80 -7.78
N ILE A 92 -4.59 -0.42 -7.14
CA ILE A 92 -4.54 0.23 -5.83
C ILE A 92 -3.80 1.56 -6.03
N SER A 93 -4.36 2.64 -5.49
CA SER A 93 -3.71 3.95 -5.48
C SER A 93 -3.67 4.48 -4.07
N ALA A 94 -2.52 5.04 -3.67
CA ALA A 94 -2.34 5.66 -2.36
C ALA A 94 -1.57 6.98 -2.54
N ASN A 95 -2.06 8.01 -1.86
CA ASN A 95 -1.42 9.33 -1.80
C ASN A 95 -1.06 9.61 -0.35
N TRP A 96 0.13 10.11 -0.12
CA TRP A 96 0.62 10.45 1.21
C TRP A 96 1.22 11.85 1.21
N HIS A 97 0.86 12.62 2.24
CA HIS A 97 1.54 13.85 2.58
C HIS A 97 2.44 13.61 3.78
N LEU A 98 3.72 13.95 3.65
CA LEU A 98 4.65 13.95 4.77
C LEU A 98 4.84 15.36 5.28
N ASP A 99 4.79 15.49 6.60
CA ASP A 99 5.13 16.71 7.32
C ASP A 99 5.92 16.35 8.58
N ASN A 100 7.10 16.97 8.74
CA ASN A 100 8.04 16.69 9.83
C ASN A 100 8.33 15.17 9.97
N GLY A 101 8.55 14.50 8.84
CA GLY A 101 8.83 13.06 8.79
C GLY A 101 7.66 12.15 9.18
N LYS A 102 6.44 12.69 9.29
CA LYS A 102 5.23 11.94 9.66
C LYS A 102 4.19 11.98 8.55
N LEU A 103 3.47 10.87 8.37
CA LEU A 103 2.30 10.78 7.50
C LEU A 103 1.15 11.60 8.10
N LYS A 104 0.50 12.42 7.28
CA LYS A 104 -0.72 13.17 7.62
C LYS A 104 -1.93 12.70 6.83
#